data_AF-A0A4V1RVM8-F1
#
_entry.id   AF-A0A4V1RVM8-F1
#
_cell.length_a   1.000
_cell.length_b   1.000
_cell.length_c   1.000
_cell.angle_alpha   90.00
_cell.angle_beta   90.00
_cell.angle_gamma   90.00
#
_symmetry.space_group_name_H-M   'P 1'
#
loop_
_entity.id
_entity.type
_entity.pdbx_description
1 polymer ?
#
loop_
_entity_poly.entity_id
_entity_poly.type
_entity_poly.pdbx_seq_one_letter_code
_entity_poly.pdbx_strand_id
1 'polypeptide(L)'
;MSDAIKHECGIALIRLRKPYQYYIDKYGTALYGANKLYLLMEKQVNRGQDGAGIANIKLDVPPGHRYISRYRSVDQRPVTDIFEKVNKKFRKAIKGNRDKAKDAQWLQENVAFTGEVWMGHLRYGTHGANEIENCHPMLRQSNWRSRNLVMAGNFNMTNVDSLFNKLVSLGQHPKEKVDTVTVMEKIGHFLDEENQRVFDRFKGIYENPDLSDIIEDNLDLQRVLHRSCRDFDGGYAMVGMTGYGASFVARDPAGIRPAYYYADDEVVVVASEKPAIKTAFNVEYSEIKEVQPGHALIVDKYGEYGEYEFIQPVEKRSCSFERIYFSRATDPDIYNERKMLGKLLVPQILKEIDYDLENTVFSYIPNTAETAFFGMVEGLEEYLYKQRKKAIMEGILFEQELDRVLSFRPRVEKLVSKDVKLRTFITDDSQRDDMVSHVYDTTFEVIRKGKDNVVVVDDSIVRGTTLEKSILKMLDRLGPKKIIIVSSAPQIRFPDCYGIDMSKFKEFVGFRAALDLLRERNQEDVIEEVYAQCVAAIESGNAAKENYVKALFEPFTHDELSQQVARIVTPSDLKAQVAVVYQTVENLHRACPNHSGDWYFTGNYPTPGGNNVVNKAFVNFMEGKLVRAY
;
A
#
# COMPACT_ATOMS: atom_id res chain seq x y z
N MET A 1 -3.86 17.71 -8.34
CA MET A 1 -3.60 16.35 -7.80
C MET A 1 -4.81 15.53 -8.13
N SER A 2 -4.76 14.39 -8.86
CA SER A 2 -5.76 13.31 -8.63
C SER A 2 -5.81 13.13 -7.11
N ASP A 3 -6.99 13.04 -6.50
CA ASP A 3 -7.12 13.00 -5.03
C ASP A 3 -6.17 11.93 -4.51
N ALA A 4 -5.00 12.35 -4.02
CA ALA A 4 -3.88 11.43 -3.88
C ALA A 4 -4.24 10.50 -2.73
N ILE A 5 -4.56 9.26 -3.07
CA ILE A 5 -4.83 8.23 -2.07
C ILE A 5 -3.53 8.06 -1.28
N LYS A 6 -3.57 8.51 -0.02
CA LYS A 6 -2.43 8.47 0.88
C LYS A 6 -2.12 7.02 1.23
N HIS A 7 -0.85 6.64 1.05
CA HIS A 7 -0.40 5.26 0.86
C HIS A 7 -0.17 4.47 2.14
N GLU A 8 0.09 3.18 1.96
CA GLU A 8 0.55 2.25 2.98
C GLU A 8 2.03 2.42 3.29
N CYS A 9 2.47 1.99 4.48
CA CYS A 9 3.88 1.93 4.86
C CYS A 9 4.65 0.84 4.09
N GLY A 10 5.97 1.00 3.96
CA GLY A 10 6.87 -0.03 3.42
C GLY A 10 7.72 -0.65 4.51
N ILE A 11 7.95 -1.97 4.44
CA ILE A 11 8.86 -2.69 5.34
C ILE A 11 10.09 -3.23 4.60
N ALA A 12 11.19 -3.39 5.33
CA ALA A 12 12.41 -4.02 4.87
C ALA A 12 13.09 -4.79 6.01
N LEU A 13 13.59 -5.98 5.71
CA LEU A 13 14.45 -6.79 6.59
C LEU A 13 15.64 -7.31 5.79
N ILE A 14 16.84 -7.27 6.38
CA ILE A 14 18.03 -7.96 5.87
C ILE A 14 18.70 -8.70 7.03
N ARG A 15 18.86 -10.01 6.91
CA ARG A 15 19.73 -10.84 7.75
C ARG A 15 20.94 -11.25 6.95
N LEU A 16 22.13 -10.89 7.42
CA LEU A 16 23.42 -11.38 6.89
C LEU A 16 23.76 -12.75 7.48
N ARG A 17 23.65 -13.84 6.72
CA ARG A 17 23.79 -15.22 7.21
C ARG A 17 25.24 -15.66 7.49
N LYS A 18 26.24 -14.97 6.94
CA LYS A 18 27.66 -15.24 7.21
C LYS A 18 28.19 -14.35 8.35
N PRO A 19 29.34 -14.67 8.96
CA PRO A 19 29.99 -13.77 9.92
C PRO A 19 30.26 -12.40 9.31
N TYR A 20 30.17 -11.32 10.11
CA TYR A 20 30.30 -9.95 9.60
C TYR A 20 31.59 -9.70 8.79
N GLN A 21 32.72 -10.32 9.20
CA GLN A 21 34.00 -10.25 8.49
C GLN A 21 33.92 -10.75 7.04
N TYR A 22 33.12 -11.77 6.76
CA TYR A 22 32.94 -12.31 5.40
C TYR A 22 32.51 -11.21 4.41
N TYR A 23 31.58 -10.34 4.80
CA TYR A 23 31.09 -9.27 3.92
C TYR A 23 32.13 -8.17 3.73
N ILE A 24 32.93 -7.87 4.76
CA ILE A 24 34.04 -6.92 4.65
C ILE A 24 35.05 -7.41 3.62
N ASP A 25 35.41 -8.70 3.70
CA ASP A 25 36.43 -9.29 2.85
C ASP A 25 35.92 -9.44 1.41
N LYS A 26 34.70 -9.96 1.23
CA LYS A 26 34.10 -10.19 -0.08
C LYS A 26 33.74 -8.91 -0.82
N TYR A 27 33.08 -7.97 -0.13
CA TYR A 27 32.54 -6.74 -0.76
C TYR A 27 33.45 -5.51 -0.56
N GLY A 28 34.57 -5.66 0.16
CA GLY A 28 35.55 -4.59 0.40
C GLY A 28 35.05 -3.47 1.31
N THR A 29 33.92 -3.65 2.00
CA THR A 29 33.28 -2.61 2.82
C THR A 29 32.47 -3.18 3.98
N ALA A 30 32.60 -2.57 5.15
CA ALA A 30 31.76 -2.86 6.32
C ALA A 30 30.31 -2.37 6.16
N LEU A 31 30.05 -1.50 5.19
CA LEU A 31 28.73 -0.90 4.97
C LEU A 31 27.85 -1.70 4.00
N TYR A 32 28.19 -2.96 3.68
CA TYR A 32 27.40 -3.79 2.76
C TYR A 32 25.91 -3.83 3.14
N GLY A 33 25.58 -4.24 4.37
CA GLY A 33 24.20 -4.32 4.85
C GLY A 33 23.49 -2.96 4.83
N ALA A 34 24.17 -1.89 5.25
CA ALA A 34 23.63 -0.53 5.22
C ALA A 34 23.33 -0.06 3.79
N ASN A 35 24.25 -0.28 2.85
CA ASN A 35 24.09 0.12 1.44
C ASN A 35 22.94 -0.67 0.78
N LYS A 36 22.82 -1.97 1.07
CA LYS A 36 21.71 -2.79 0.58
C LYS A 36 20.37 -2.34 1.16
N LEU A 37 20.31 -2.04 2.47
CA LEU A 37 19.09 -1.52 3.09
C LEU A 37 18.69 -0.16 2.50
N TYR A 38 19.65 0.74 2.27
CA TYR A 38 19.40 2.03 1.63
C TYR A 38 18.74 1.86 0.26
N LEU A 39 19.32 1.03 -0.61
CA LEU A 39 18.75 0.74 -1.93
C LEU A 39 17.35 0.11 -1.81
N LEU A 40 17.17 -0.83 -0.89
CA LEU A 40 15.89 -1.52 -0.67
C LEU A 40 14.79 -0.55 -0.21
N MET A 41 15.13 0.44 0.61
CA MET A 41 14.19 1.48 1.08
C MET A 41 13.92 2.54 0.00
N GLU A 42 14.93 3.05 -0.69
CA GLU A 42 14.75 4.04 -1.77
C GLU A 42 13.87 3.49 -2.91
N LYS A 43 13.99 2.19 -3.20
CA LYS A 43 13.15 1.50 -4.19
C LYS A 43 11.72 1.22 -3.71
N GLN A 44 11.39 1.57 -2.47
CA GLN A 44 10.05 1.47 -1.89
C GLN A 44 9.49 2.84 -1.48
N VAL A 45 10.12 3.97 -1.83
CA VAL A 45 9.70 5.33 -1.40
C VAL A 45 8.28 5.73 -1.84
N ASN A 46 7.68 5.00 -2.79
CA ASN A 46 6.25 5.11 -3.14
C ASN A 46 5.33 4.66 -2.01
N ARG A 47 5.83 3.87 -1.05
CA ARG A 47 5.13 3.39 0.17
C ARG A 47 5.42 4.25 1.41
N GLY A 48 5.86 5.49 1.25
CA GLY A 48 6.11 6.35 2.40
C GLY A 48 7.13 7.43 2.13
N GLN A 49 6.68 8.69 2.23
CA GLN A 49 7.51 9.88 2.07
C GLN A 49 7.48 10.77 3.32
N ASP A 50 6.54 10.53 4.24
CA ASP A 50 6.32 11.39 5.41
C ASP A 50 7.36 11.15 6.50
N GLY A 51 7.86 9.91 6.60
CA GLY A 51 8.96 9.57 7.50
C GLY A 51 9.61 8.24 7.16
N ALA A 52 10.73 7.95 7.81
CA ALA A 52 11.42 6.68 7.71
C ALA A 52 12.12 6.33 9.01
N GLY A 53 12.48 5.06 9.16
CA GLY A 53 13.33 4.62 10.25
C GLY A 53 14.08 3.35 9.92
N ILE A 54 15.18 3.13 10.62
CA ILE A 54 15.99 1.92 10.54
C ILE A 54 16.35 1.44 11.94
N ALA A 55 16.58 0.14 12.06
CA ALA A 55 17.22 -0.47 13.21
C ALA A 55 18.27 -1.49 12.77
N ASN A 56 19.30 -1.64 13.59
CA ASN A 56 20.37 -2.61 13.38
C ASN A 56 20.70 -3.33 14.69
N ILE A 57 20.85 -4.65 14.60
CA ILE A 57 21.28 -5.53 15.69
C ILE A 57 22.59 -6.18 15.30
N LYS A 58 23.55 -6.12 16.22
CA LYS A 58 24.84 -6.82 16.15
C LYS A 58 24.76 -8.11 16.93
N LEU A 59 25.36 -9.17 16.40
CA LEU A 59 25.41 -10.46 17.06
C LEU A 59 26.68 -10.59 17.91
N ASP A 60 26.60 -11.43 18.95
CA ASP A 60 27.74 -11.89 19.75
C ASP A 60 28.66 -10.80 20.32
N VAL A 61 28.12 -9.60 20.55
CA VAL A 61 28.87 -8.50 21.14
C VAL A 61 29.00 -8.70 22.66
N PRO A 62 30.20 -8.55 23.26
CA PRO A 62 30.39 -8.70 24.70
C PRO A 62 29.53 -7.75 25.53
N PRO A 63 29.18 -8.13 26.79
CA PRO A 63 28.51 -7.22 27.72
C PRO A 63 29.24 -5.89 27.89
N GLY A 64 28.48 -4.80 28.01
CA GLY A 64 29.02 -3.43 28.10
C GLY A 64 29.10 -2.69 26.75
N HIS A 65 28.90 -3.40 25.63
CA HIS A 65 28.87 -2.80 24.30
C HIS A 65 27.44 -2.66 23.76
N ARG A 66 27.25 -1.68 22.86
CA ARG A 66 25.96 -1.43 22.22
C ARG A 66 25.72 -2.39 21.05
N TYR A 67 24.68 -3.22 21.16
CA TYR A 67 24.26 -4.14 20.11
C TYR A 67 23.00 -3.68 19.34
N ILE A 68 22.10 -2.87 19.93
CA ILE A 68 20.94 -2.28 19.21
C ILE A 68 21.21 -0.82 18.85
N SER A 69 21.00 -0.47 17.58
CA SER A 69 21.02 0.91 17.08
C SER A 69 19.73 1.22 16.32
N ARG A 70 19.19 2.43 16.49
CA ARG A 70 17.95 2.86 15.82
C ARG A 70 18.03 4.33 15.43
N TYR A 71 17.56 4.65 14.22
CA TYR A 71 17.33 6.02 13.75
C TYR A 71 15.97 6.16 13.10
N ARG A 72 15.40 7.36 13.21
CA ARG A 72 14.11 7.77 12.64
C ARG A 72 14.24 9.19 12.12
N SER A 73 13.49 9.52 11.08
CA SER A 73 13.48 10.85 10.48
C SER A 73 12.11 11.17 9.87
N VAL A 74 11.71 12.44 9.99
CA VAL A 74 10.54 13.05 9.34
C VAL A 74 10.96 14.24 8.46
N ASP A 75 12.24 14.31 8.11
CA ASP A 75 12.76 15.32 7.18
C ASP A 75 12.22 15.08 5.75
N GLN A 76 12.38 16.06 4.86
CA GLN A 76 11.86 16.00 3.48
C GLN A 76 12.35 14.79 2.67
N ARG A 77 13.54 14.26 2.99
CA ARG A 77 14.11 13.04 2.40
C ARG A 77 14.58 12.12 3.53
N PRO A 78 13.65 11.46 4.23
CA PRO A 78 13.94 10.87 5.54
C PRO A 78 14.89 9.67 5.42
N VAL A 79 14.80 8.89 4.33
CA VAL A 79 15.73 7.79 4.05
C VAL A 79 17.15 8.33 3.87
N THR A 80 17.34 9.30 2.98
CA THR A 80 18.65 9.91 2.72
C THR A 80 19.27 10.50 3.98
N ASP A 81 18.49 11.27 4.76
CA ASP A 81 18.94 11.86 6.03
C ASP A 81 19.46 10.80 7.03
N ILE A 82 18.72 9.70 7.19
CA ILE A 82 19.13 8.59 8.08
C ILE A 82 20.47 7.99 7.65
N PHE A 83 20.63 7.68 6.37
CA PHE A 83 21.87 7.03 5.90
C PHE A 83 23.05 8.00 5.85
N GLU A 84 22.84 9.30 5.67
CA GLU A 84 23.87 10.33 5.88
C GLU A 84 24.35 10.35 7.34
N LYS A 85 23.42 10.26 8.31
CA LYS A 85 23.76 10.16 9.75
C LYS A 85 24.57 8.90 10.06
N VAL A 86 24.20 7.74 9.51
CA VAL A 86 24.96 6.49 9.63
C VAL A 86 26.37 6.64 9.05
N ASN A 87 26.48 7.12 7.81
CA ASN A 87 27.76 7.33 7.13
C ASN A 87 28.66 8.31 7.87
N LYS A 88 28.10 9.41 8.39
CA LYS A 88 28.84 10.40 9.19
C LYS A 88 29.43 9.78 10.45
N LYS A 89 28.67 8.91 11.14
CA LYS A 89 29.17 8.19 12.32
C LYS A 89 30.31 7.24 11.97
N PHE A 90 30.14 6.44 10.92
CA PHE A 90 31.18 5.52 10.45
C PHE A 90 32.47 6.28 10.10
N ARG A 91 32.38 7.32 9.27
CA ARG A 91 33.54 8.15 8.89
C ARG A 91 34.24 8.77 10.09
N LYS A 92 33.48 9.24 11.09
CA LYS A 92 34.05 9.82 12.32
C LYS A 92 34.84 8.78 13.12
N ALA A 93 34.30 7.57 13.27
CA ALA A 93 34.98 6.49 14.00
C ALA A 93 36.28 6.05 13.31
N ILE A 94 36.27 5.98 11.97
CA ILE A 94 37.43 5.53 11.18
C ILE A 94 38.51 6.60 10.99
N LYS A 95 38.18 7.90 11.08
CA LYS A 95 39.15 8.99 10.84
C LYS A 95 40.45 8.84 11.67
N GLY A 96 40.35 8.34 12.90
CA GLY A 96 41.49 8.07 13.78
C GLY A 96 41.91 6.60 13.89
N ASN A 97 41.22 5.67 13.22
CA ASN A 97 41.41 4.21 13.33
C ASN A 97 41.34 3.56 11.94
N ARG A 98 42.12 4.05 10.98
CA ARG A 98 42.01 3.64 9.56
C ARG A 98 42.34 2.16 9.34
N ASP A 99 43.29 1.65 10.11
CA ASP A 99 43.69 0.24 10.17
C ASP A 99 42.54 -0.66 10.64
N LYS A 100 41.63 -0.13 11.47
CA LYS A 100 40.45 -0.83 11.98
C LYS A 100 39.23 -0.79 11.07
N ALA A 101 39.30 -0.13 9.92
CA ALA A 101 38.17 -0.01 8.99
C ALA A 101 37.69 -1.34 8.40
N LYS A 102 38.52 -2.39 8.48
CA LYS A 102 38.22 -3.75 7.99
C LYS A 102 38.19 -4.80 9.09
N ASP A 103 38.27 -4.39 10.36
CA ASP A 103 38.26 -5.27 11.53
C ASP A 103 36.81 -5.39 12.03
N ALA A 104 36.14 -6.49 11.69
CA ALA A 104 34.73 -6.71 12.04
C ALA A 104 34.47 -6.60 13.54
N GLN A 105 35.32 -7.23 14.36
CA GLN A 105 35.17 -7.25 15.80
C GLN A 105 35.29 -5.83 16.37
N TRP A 106 36.34 -5.10 15.98
CA TRP A 106 36.52 -3.73 16.45
C TRP A 106 35.35 -2.83 16.04
N LEU A 107 34.87 -2.98 14.80
CA LEU A 107 33.70 -2.24 14.31
C LEU A 107 32.45 -2.54 15.15
N GLN A 108 32.16 -3.82 15.40
CA GLN A 108 31.02 -4.25 16.21
C GLN A 108 31.09 -3.74 17.66
N GLU A 109 32.27 -3.69 18.26
CA GLU A 109 32.44 -3.20 19.63
C GLU A 109 32.34 -1.67 19.73
N ASN A 110 32.75 -0.93 18.70
CA ASN A 110 33.01 0.52 18.80
C ASN A 110 32.12 1.41 17.92
N VAL A 111 31.52 0.88 16.87
CA VAL A 111 30.80 1.68 15.85
C VAL A 111 29.33 1.26 15.81
N ALA A 112 28.40 2.22 15.87
CA ALA A 112 26.98 1.92 15.70
C ALA A 112 26.68 1.55 14.24
N PHE A 113 25.62 0.76 14.00
CA PHE A 113 25.17 0.37 12.65
C PHE A 113 26.18 -0.50 11.87
N THR A 114 26.86 -1.42 12.57
CA THR A 114 27.81 -2.41 12.02
C THR A 114 27.43 -3.82 12.46
N GLY A 115 26.16 -4.18 12.27
CA GLY A 115 25.62 -5.49 12.65
C GLY A 115 25.03 -6.25 11.47
N GLU A 116 24.55 -7.45 11.75
CA GLU A 116 24.11 -8.44 10.78
C GLU A 116 22.62 -8.43 10.53
N VAL A 117 21.81 -7.89 11.44
CA VAL A 117 20.35 -7.82 11.29
C VAL A 117 19.93 -6.37 11.11
N TRP A 118 19.18 -6.11 10.05
CA TRP A 118 18.78 -4.77 9.64
C TRP A 118 17.29 -4.74 9.36
N MET A 119 16.63 -3.71 9.89
CA MET A 119 15.23 -3.42 9.61
C MET A 119 15.11 -2.00 9.07
N GLY A 120 14.26 -1.82 8.07
CA GLY A 120 13.86 -0.53 7.54
C GLY A 120 12.35 -0.38 7.51
N HIS A 121 11.89 0.85 7.68
CA HIS A 121 10.49 1.20 7.54
C HIS A 121 10.34 2.55 6.84
N LEU A 122 9.36 2.62 5.94
CA LEU A 122 8.93 3.84 5.26
C LEU A 122 7.52 4.14 5.75
N ARG A 123 7.34 5.32 6.32
CA ARG A 123 6.06 5.76 6.87
C ARG A 123 5.37 6.64 5.85
N TYR A 124 4.12 6.30 5.61
CA TYR A 124 3.13 7.26 5.16
C TYR A 124 2.27 7.66 6.35
N GLY A 125 2.07 8.95 6.56
CA GLY A 125 1.25 9.50 7.63
C GLY A 125 -0.22 9.24 7.32
N THR A 126 -0.71 8.06 7.72
CA THR A 126 -2.13 7.74 7.66
C THR A 126 -2.89 8.40 8.82
N HIS A 127 -2.23 8.70 9.95
CA HIS A 127 -2.80 9.39 11.11
C HIS A 127 -1.73 10.09 11.97
N GLY A 128 -2.13 11.11 12.73
CA GLY A 128 -1.26 11.87 13.65
C GLY A 128 -0.41 12.94 12.97
N ALA A 129 0.11 13.88 13.75
CA ALA A 129 1.09 14.86 13.27
C ALA A 129 2.30 14.12 12.68
N ASN A 130 2.98 14.76 11.71
CA ASN A 130 4.21 14.18 11.13
C ASN A 130 5.37 14.30 12.12
N GLU A 131 5.33 13.44 13.13
CA GLU A 131 6.23 13.44 14.27
C GLU A 131 7.05 12.16 14.29
N ILE A 132 8.27 12.31 14.80
CA ILE A 132 9.22 11.20 14.93
C ILE A 132 8.70 10.07 15.82
N GLU A 133 7.82 10.36 16.78
CA GLU A 133 7.24 9.36 17.67
C GLU A 133 6.27 8.41 16.98
N ASN A 134 5.69 8.82 15.84
CA ASN A 134 4.85 7.98 15.01
C ASN A 134 5.65 7.16 13.99
N CYS A 135 6.98 7.35 13.91
CA CYS A 135 7.83 6.61 12.99
C CYS A 135 8.29 5.30 13.61
N HIS A 136 8.06 4.20 12.89
CA HIS A 136 8.73 2.92 13.12
C HIS A 136 10.23 3.01 12.75
N PRO A 137 11.08 2.08 13.23
CA PRO A 137 10.77 0.99 14.16
C PRO A 137 10.52 1.45 15.60
N MET A 138 9.65 0.75 16.32
CA MET A 138 9.48 0.86 17.78
C MET A 138 10.46 -0.07 18.51
N LEU A 139 10.82 0.28 19.73
CA LEU A 139 11.81 -0.44 20.54
C LEU A 139 11.29 -0.64 21.95
N ARG A 140 11.21 -1.91 22.37
CA ARG A 140 10.98 -2.35 23.74
C ARG A 140 12.29 -2.92 24.30
N GLN A 141 12.75 -2.38 25.43
CA GLN A 141 14.06 -2.69 25.97
C GLN A 141 13.99 -3.53 27.25
N SER A 142 15.00 -4.40 27.40
CA SER A 142 15.24 -5.18 28.61
C SER A 142 16.74 -5.44 28.76
N ASN A 143 17.19 -5.72 29.98
CA ASN A 143 18.57 -6.19 30.19
C ASN A 143 18.80 -7.60 29.62
N TRP A 144 17.74 -8.36 29.35
CA TRP A 144 17.83 -9.67 28.72
C TRP A 144 17.67 -9.48 27.20
N ARG A 145 18.69 -9.81 26.41
CA ARG A 145 18.65 -9.69 24.94
C ARG A 145 17.42 -10.38 24.35
N SER A 146 17.07 -11.56 24.89
CA SER A 146 15.89 -12.36 24.54
C SER A 146 14.53 -11.70 24.81
N ARG A 147 14.43 -10.63 25.62
CA ARG A 147 13.19 -9.86 25.86
C ARG A 147 13.13 -8.53 25.10
N ASN A 148 14.23 -8.13 24.48
CA ASN A 148 14.23 -6.92 23.65
C ASN A 148 13.47 -7.20 22.35
N LEU A 149 12.63 -6.26 21.93
CA LEU A 149 11.87 -6.35 20.69
C LEU A 149 11.96 -5.02 19.94
N VAL A 150 12.41 -5.09 18.68
CA VAL A 150 12.29 -4.01 17.71
C VAL A 150 11.19 -4.39 16.73
N MET A 151 10.23 -3.52 16.49
CA MET A 151 9.08 -3.83 15.63
C MET A 151 8.78 -2.71 14.64
N ALA A 152 8.46 -3.09 13.42
CA ALA A 152 7.91 -2.21 12.39
C ALA A 152 6.87 -2.99 11.57
N GLY A 153 5.95 -2.32 10.91
CA GLY A 153 5.03 -3.03 10.03
C GLY A 153 4.20 -2.12 9.17
N ASN A 154 3.67 -2.71 8.09
CA ASN A 154 2.56 -2.17 7.33
C ASN A 154 1.29 -2.87 7.85
N PHE A 155 0.61 -2.24 8.81
CA PHE A 155 -0.60 -2.80 9.40
C PHE A 155 -1.59 -1.72 9.79
N ASN A 156 -2.85 -2.13 9.86
CA ASN A 156 -3.90 -1.39 10.54
C ASN A 156 -4.84 -2.40 11.21
N MET A 157 -5.01 -2.26 12.53
CA MET A 157 -5.90 -3.14 13.30
C MET A 157 -7.28 -2.51 13.38
N THR A 158 -8.33 -3.29 13.14
CA THR A 158 -9.73 -2.85 13.21
C THR A 158 -10.29 -2.96 14.64
N ASN A 159 -9.59 -3.68 15.53
CA ASN A 159 -10.05 -4.00 16.88
C ASN A 159 -9.11 -3.48 17.99
N VAL A 160 -8.44 -2.34 17.77
CA VAL A 160 -7.51 -1.71 18.72
C VAL A 160 -8.11 -1.56 20.12
N ASP A 161 -9.38 -1.14 20.21
CA ASP A 161 -10.09 -1.01 21.50
C ASP A 161 -10.10 -2.32 22.31
N SER A 162 -10.41 -3.44 21.64
CA SER A 162 -10.45 -4.76 22.25
C SER A 162 -9.05 -5.23 22.66
N LEU A 163 -8.06 -5.03 21.78
CA LEU A 163 -6.68 -5.40 22.05
C LEU A 163 -6.09 -4.62 23.22
N PHE A 164 -6.36 -3.32 23.31
CA PHE A 164 -5.94 -2.48 24.42
C PHE A 164 -6.55 -2.96 25.76
N ASN A 165 -7.86 -3.20 25.79
CA ASN A 165 -8.55 -3.72 26.98
C ASN A 165 -8.00 -5.07 27.42
N LYS A 166 -7.58 -5.92 26.46
CA LYS A 166 -6.94 -7.20 26.75
C LYS A 166 -5.55 -7.03 27.37
N LEU A 167 -4.76 -6.05 26.95
CA LEU A 167 -3.49 -5.73 27.61
C LEU A 167 -3.72 -5.26 29.05
N VAL A 168 -4.72 -4.40 29.26
CA VAL A 168 -5.09 -3.93 30.61
C VAL A 168 -5.55 -5.08 31.50
N SER A 169 -6.34 -6.03 30.98
CA SER A 169 -6.78 -7.20 31.76
C SER A 169 -5.64 -8.18 32.06
N LEU A 170 -4.57 -8.19 31.26
CA LEU A 170 -3.32 -8.89 31.56
C LEU A 170 -2.45 -8.16 32.60
N GLY A 171 -2.91 -7.02 33.13
CA GLY A 171 -2.18 -6.22 34.12
C GLY A 171 -1.14 -5.27 33.52
N GLN A 172 -1.15 -5.07 32.19
CA GLN A 172 -0.28 -4.09 31.56
C GLN A 172 -0.84 -2.66 31.60
N HIS A 173 0.05 -1.69 31.43
CA HIS A 173 -0.30 -0.28 31.34
C HIS A 173 0.26 0.31 30.03
N PRO A 174 -0.39 0.06 28.88
CA PRO A 174 0.11 0.59 27.61
C PRO A 174 0.09 2.12 27.61
N LYS A 175 1.20 2.73 27.17
CA LYS A 175 1.37 4.19 27.21
C LYS A 175 0.38 4.97 26.35
N GLU A 176 -0.11 4.34 25.28
CA GLU A 176 -0.96 4.95 24.26
C GLU A 176 -1.91 3.91 23.70
N LYS A 177 -3.10 4.37 23.31
CA LYS A 177 -4.13 3.55 22.68
C LYS A 177 -4.05 3.68 21.16
N VAL A 178 -2.96 3.18 20.60
CA VAL A 178 -2.73 3.12 19.15
C VAL A 178 -2.32 1.70 18.76
N ASP A 179 -2.60 1.31 17.52
CA ASP A 179 -2.31 -0.02 16.99
C ASP A 179 -0.83 -0.40 17.16
N THR A 180 0.07 0.52 16.86
CA THR A 180 1.52 0.33 16.89
C THR A 180 2.02 -0.08 18.28
N VAL A 181 1.55 0.62 19.33
CA VAL A 181 1.91 0.33 20.72
C VAL A 181 1.23 -0.97 21.16
N THR A 182 -0.05 -1.13 20.86
CA THR A 182 -0.84 -2.28 21.28
C THR A 182 -0.29 -3.59 20.70
N VAL A 183 0.06 -3.61 19.42
CA VAL A 183 0.67 -4.76 18.74
C VAL A 183 2.05 -5.06 19.34
N MET A 184 2.92 -4.05 19.50
CA MET A 184 4.26 -4.23 20.07
C MET A 184 4.20 -4.80 21.50
N GLU A 185 3.36 -4.23 22.37
CA GLU A 185 3.26 -4.69 23.76
C GLU A 185 2.62 -6.08 23.87
N LYS A 186 1.68 -6.42 22.97
CA LYS A 186 1.12 -7.78 22.96
C LYS A 186 2.13 -8.83 22.52
N ILE A 187 2.92 -8.57 21.47
CA ILE A 187 4.01 -9.47 21.08
C ILE A 187 5.07 -9.51 22.18
N GLY A 188 5.44 -8.36 22.74
CA GLY A 188 6.41 -8.25 23.84
C GLY A 188 5.98 -9.02 25.10
N HIS A 189 4.69 -9.03 25.43
CA HIS A 189 4.13 -9.83 26.51
C HIS A 189 4.41 -11.32 26.33
N PHE A 190 4.06 -11.86 25.17
CA PHE A 190 4.21 -13.28 24.90
C PHE A 190 5.68 -13.67 24.69
N LEU A 191 6.52 -12.73 24.25
CA LEU A 191 7.98 -12.89 24.22
C LEU A 191 8.54 -13.04 25.66
N ASP A 192 8.08 -12.23 26.60
CA ASP A 192 8.49 -12.34 28.00
C ASP A 192 8.03 -13.65 28.64
N GLU A 193 6.78 -14.06 28.40
CA GLU A 193 6.27 -15.35 28.87
C GLU A 193 7.03 -16.54 28.27
N GLU A 194 7.36 -16.48 26.98
CA GLU A 194 8.12 -17.54 26.32
C GLU A 194 9.55 -17.63 26.86
N ASN A 195 10.20 -16.49 27.06
CA ASN A 195 11.49 -16.46 27.74
C ASN A 195 11.40 -17.03 29.15
N GLN A 196 10.40 -16.63 29.94
CA GLN A 196 10.21 -17.14 31.29
C GLN A 196 10.00 -18.67 31.30
N ARG A 197 9.21 -19.19 30.36
CA ARG A 197 9.02 -20.64 30.18
C ARG A 197 10.33 -21.38 29.96
N VAL A 198 11.20 -20.85 29.10
CA VAL A 198 12.50 -21.45 28.80
C VAL A 198 13.44 -21.33 30.00
N PHE A 199 13.47 -20.17 30.65
CA PHE A 199 14.23 -19.96 31.89
C PHE A 199 13.83 -20.97 32.96
N ASP A 200 12.53 -21.12 33.26
CA ASP A 200 12.07 -22.04 34.31
C ASP A 200 12.38 -23.51 33.99
N ARG A 201 12.44 -23.87 32.70
CA ARG A 201 12.83 -25.21 32.25
C ARG A 201 14.32 -25.51 32.52
N PHE A 202 15.19 -24.52 32.42
CA PHE A 202 16.64 -24.69 32.46
C PHE A 202 17.31 -24.13 33.72
N LYS A 203 16.57 -23.38 34.54
CA LYS A 203 17.04 -22.86 35.83
C LYS A 203 17.44 -24.01 36.75
N GLY A 204 18.64 -23.91 37.33
CA GLY A 204 19.20 -24.95 38.20
C GLY A 204 19.86 -26.10 37.45
N ILE A 205 19.81 -26.11 36.11
CA ILE A 205 20.60 -27.00 35.25
C ILE A 205 21.85 -26.28 34.73
N TYR A 206 21.70 -25.01 34.33
CA TYR A 206 22.79 -24.16 33.86
C TYR A 206 22.99 -22.96 34.78
N GLU A 207 24.22 -22.44 34.83
CA GLU A 207 24.57 -21.20 35.51
C GLU A 207 24.00 -19.98 34.77
N ASN A 208 23.78 -18.86 35.49
CA ASN A 208 23.10 -17.69 34.94
C ASN A 208 23.72 -17.09 33.66
N PRO A 209 25.07 -17.01 33.49
CA PRO A 209 25.65 -16.52 32.24
C PRO A 209 25.28 -17.40 31.05
N ASP A 210 25.50 -18.71 31.16
CA ASP A 210 25.22 -19.68 30.09
C ASP A 210 23.72 -19.81 29.81
N LEU A 211 22.89 -19.67 30.85
CA LEU A 211 21.44 -19.72 30.75
C LEU A 211 20.86 -18.67 29.79
N SER A 212 21.52 -17.52 29.63
CA SER A 212 21.09 -16.48 28.68
C SER A 212 21.17 -16.99 27.23
N ASP A 213 22.27 -17.64 26.86
CA ASP A 213 22.46 -18.18 25.52
C ASP A 213 21.54 -19.39 25.27
N ILE A 214 21.37 -20.26 26.28
CA ILE A 214 20.42 -21.39 26.24
C ILE A 214 18.98 -20.90 25.99
N ILE A 215 18.59 -19.80 26.62
CA ILE A 215 17.27 -19.19 26.38
C ILE A 215 17.14 -18.75 24.93
N GLU A 216 18.13 -18.05 24.42
CA GLU A 216 18.15 -17.56 23.04
C GLU A 216 18.06 -18.69 22.01
N ASP A 217 18.67 -19.85 22.31
CA ASP A 217 18.63 -21.06 21.48
C ASP A 217 17.29 -21.81 21.50
N ASN A 218 16.50 -21.64 22.56
CA ASN A 218 15.29 -22.42 22.80
C ASN A 218 14.00 -21.59 22.74
N LEU A 219 14.11 -20.30 22.40
CA LEU A 219 12.97 -19.39 22.32
C LEU A 219 12.15 -19.67 21.05
N ASP A 220 10.88 -20.03 21.25
CA ASP A 220 9.96 -20.36 20.16
C ASP A 220 9.18 -19.13 19.68
N LEU A 221 9.68 -18.47 18.63
CA LEU A 221 9.01 -17.32 18.03
C LEU A 221 7.68 -17.67 17.35
N GLN A 222 7.51 -18.90 16.84
CA GLN A 222 6.24 -19.33 16.25
C GLN A 222 5.15 -19.36 17.33
N ARG A 223 5.47 -19.90 18.51
CA ARG A 223 4.57 -19.90 19.68
C ARG A 223 4.26 -18.48 20.17
N VAL A 224 5.26 -17.59 20.20
CA VAL A 224 5.03 -16.17 20.55
C VAL A 224 4.01 -15.55 19.60
N LEU A 225 4.22 -15.70 18.29
CA LEU A 225 3.34 -15.14 17.26
C LEU A 225 1.93 -15.73 17.30
N HIS A 226 1.81 -17.06 17.46
CA HIS A 226 0.52 -17.72 17.58
C HIS A 226 -0.31 -17.13 18.74
N ARG A 227 0.31 -16.95 19.91
CA ARG A 227 -0.38 -16.43 21.10
C ARG A 227 -0.68 -14.93 20.98
N SER A 228 0.21 -14.14 20.40
CA SER A 228 0.01 -12.70 20.22
C SER A 228 -1.05 -12.38 19.18
N CYS A 229 -1.01 -13.05 18.03
CA CYS A 229 -1.79 -12.65 16.87
C CYS A 229 -3.18 -13.28 16.81
N ARG A 230 -3.52 -14.23 17.71
CA ARG A 230 -4.81 -14.94 17.73
C ARG A 230 -6.04 -14.03 17.69
N ASP A 231 -5.96 -12.86 18.34
CA ASP A 231 -7.09 -11.91 18.39
C ASP A 231 -6.86 -10.67 17.53
N PHE A 232 -5.86 -10.67 16.64
CA PHE A 232 -5.67 -9.56 15.70
C PHE A 232 -6.72 -9.63 14.60
N ASP A 233 -7.44 -8.52 14.40
CA ASP A 233 -8.32 -8.32 13.26
C ASP A 233 -7.83 -7.08 12.50
N GLY A 234 -7.64 -7.22 11.19
CA GLY A 234 -7.03 -6.19 10.36
C GLY A 234 -6.14 -6.79 9.27
N GLY A 235 -5.49 -5.90 8.52
CA GLY A 235 -4.48 -6.26 7.52
C GLY A 235 -3.11 -5.97 8.09
N TYR A 236 -2.15 -6.89 7.92
CA TYR A 236 -0.81 -6.71 8.46
C TYR A 236 0.29 -7.50 7.77
N ALA A 237 1.42 -6.82 7.58
CA ALA A 237 2.73 -7.40 7.37
C ALA A 237 3.69 -6.77 8.39
N MET A 238 4.06 -7.53 9.42
CA MET A 238 4.84 -7.06 10.56
C MET A 238 6.23 -7.68 10.56
N VAL A 239 7.25 -6.87 10.79
CA VAL A 239 8.64 -7.29 11.00
C VAL A 239 8.99 -7.10 12.46
N GLY A 240 9.57 -8.13 13.07
CA GLY A 240 10.15 -8.04 14.41
C GLY A 240 11.59 -8.52 14.43
N MET A 241 12.40 -7.95 15.32
CA MET A 241 13.76 -8.44 15.63
C MET A 241 13.95 -8.48 17.14
N THR A 242 14.51 -9.57 17.64
CA THR A 242 14.88 -9.73 19.04
C THR A 242 16.28 -9.21 19.30
N GLY A 243 16.60 -8.87 20.55
CA GLY A 243 17.93 -8.35 20.89
C GLY A 243 19.09 -9.31 20.62
N TYR A 244 18.84 -10.60 20.54
CA TYR A 244 19.85 -11.62 20.25
C TYR A 244 19.96 -11.96 18.74
N GLY A 245 19.18 -11.28 17.90
CA GLY A 245 19.34 -11.35 16.45
C GLY A 245 18.38 -12.25 15.71
N ALA A 246 17.50 -12.99 16.39
CA ALA A 246 16.39 -13.64 15.71
C ALA A 246 15.40 -12.58 15.19
N SER A 247 14.71 -12.90 14.11
CA SER A 247 13.76 -12.00 13.46
C SER A 247 12.60 -12.76 12.86
N PHE A 248 11.50 -12.06 12.62
CA PHE A 248 10.34 -12.63 11.94
C PHE A 248 9.69 -11.61 11.02
N VAL A 249 9.00 -12.11 9.99
CA VAL A 249 8.01 -11.35 9.21
C VAL A 249 6.70 -12.12 9.20
N ALA A 250 5.70 -11.62 9.92
CA ALA A 250 4.38 -12.24 10.07
C ALA A 250 3.34 -11.57 9.18
N ARG A 251 2.56 -12.38 8.45
CA ARG A 251 1.52 -11.92 7.52
C ARG A 251 0.12 -12.31 7.98
N ASP A 252 -0.84 -11.42 7.74
CA ASP A 252 -2.25 -11.64 8.08
C ASP A 252 -2.87 -12.88 7.40
N PRO A 253 -3.88 -13.53 8.03
CA PRO A 253 -4.44 -14.79 7.56
C PRO A 253 -5.20 -14.68 6.22
N ALA A 254 -5.61 -13.48 5.81
CA ALA A 254 -6.29 -13.23 4.54
C ALA A 254 -5.31 -12.79 3.42
N GLY A 255 -4.03 -12.57 3.76
CA GLY A 255 -3.01 -12.09 2.85
C GLY A 255 -3.28 -10.68 2.32
N ILE A 256 -3.92 -9.81 3.12
CA ILE A 256 -4.33 -8.45 2.73
C ILE A 256 -3.11 -7.62 2.35
N ARG A 257 -2.07 -7.61 3.20
CA ARG A 257 -0.86 -6.81 3.01
C ARG A 257 0.25 -7.63 2.35
N PRO A 258 1.00 -7.09 1.36
CA PRO A 258 2.05 -7.84 0.68
C PRO A 258 3.35 -7.92 1.51
N ALA A 259 4.01 -9.07 1.43
CA ALA A 259 5.36 -9.28 1.94
C ALA A 259 6.07 -10.32 1.06
N TYR A 260 7.24 -9.96 0.53
CA TYR A 260 8.03 -10.79 -0.37
C TYR A 260 9.42 -11.02 0.21
N TYR A 261 9.98 -12.20 0.00
CA TYR A 261 11.32 -12.54 0.48
C TYR A 261 12.17 -13.24 -0.58
N TYR A 262 13.48 -13.08 -0.43
CA TYR A 262 14.53 -13.82 -1.14
C TYR A 262 15.55 -14.29 -0.11
N ALA A 263 16.07 -15.51 -0.30
CA ALA A 263 17.10 -16.04 0.56
C ALA A 263 18.09 -16.92 -0.21
N ASP A 264 19.37 -16.77 0.10
CA ASP A 264 20.48 -17.59 -0.37
C ASP A 264 21.46 -17.87 0.77
N ASP A 265 22.64 -18.43 0.48
CA ASP A 265 23.66 -18.76 1.49
C ASP A 265 24.24 -17.55 2.24
N GLU A 266 24.02 -16.33 1.75
CA GLU A 266 24.55 -15.09 2.30
C GLU A 266 23.49 -14.21 2.94
N VAL A 267 22.26 -14.15 2.43
CA VAL A 267 21.28 -13.20 2.93
C VAL A 267 19.89 -13.80 3.02
N VAL A 268 19.11 -13.31 3.98
CA VAL A 268 17.65 -13.36 3.94
C VAL A 268 17.14 -11.93 3.86
N VAL A 269 16.32 -11.64 2.86
CA VAL A 269 15.83 -10.29 2.57
C VAL A 269 14.32 -10.32 2.48
N VAL A 270 13.66 -9.33 3.08
CA VAL A 270 12.22 -9.13 2.96
C VAL A 270 11.92 -7.70 2.57
N ALA A 271 10.91 -7.51 1.72
CA ALA A 271 10.38 -6.20 1.33
C ALA A 271 8.87 -6.27 1.07
N SER A 272 8.20 -5.12 1.06
CA SER A 272 6.79 -5.04 0.65
C SER A 272 6.59 -5.22 -0.85
N GLU A 273 7.62 -5.05 -1.69
CA GLU A 273 7.54 -5.20 -3.15
C GLU A 273 8.71 -5.97 -3.77
N LYS A 274 8.42 -6.87 -4.73
CA LYS A 274 9.44 -7.64 -5.45
C LYS A 274 10.48 -6.77 -6.19
N PRO A 275 10.10 -5.68 -6.91
CA PRO A 275 11.07 -4.82 -7.61
C PRO A 275 12.17 -4.23 -6.71
N ALA A 276 11.89 -4.03 -5.42
CA ALA A 276 12.87 -3.55 -4.46
C ALA A 276 13.97 -4.59 -4.23
N ILE A 277 13.58 -5.86 -4.04
CA ILE A 277 14.51 -7.00 -3.89
C ILE A 277 15.29 -7.21 -5.19
N LYS A 278 14.60 -7.27 -6.34
CA LYS A 278 15.22 -7.38 -7.69
C LYS A 278 16.32 -6.34 -7.86
N THR A 279 16.04 -5.08 -7.55
CA THR A 279 17.00 -4.00 -7.77
C THR A 279 18.15 -4.01 -6.75
N ALA A 280 17.86 -4.29 -5.48
CA ALA A 280 18.88 -4.23 -4.43
C ALA A 280 19.85 -5.43 -4.49
N PHE A 281 19.38 -6.61 -4.89
CA PHE A 281 20.15 -7.85 -4.86
C PHE A 281 20.45 -8.45 -6.24
N ASN A 282 19.84 -7.92 -7.31
CA ASN A 282 20.03 -8.37 -8.69
C ASN A 282 19.70 -9.87 -8.89
N VAL A 283 18.59 -10.31 -8.30
CA VAL A 283 18.06 -11.69 -8.35
C VAL A 283 16.97 -11.83 -9.39
N GLU A 284 16.60 -13.01 -9.84
CA GLU A 284 15.46 -13.18 -10.75
C GLU A 284 14.11 -13.13 -10.03
N TYR A 285 13.05 -12.70 -10.73
CA TYR A 285 11.71 -12.59 -10.13
C TYR A 285 11.18 -13.94 -9.63
N SER A 286 11.57 -15.04 -10.28
CA SER A 286 11.22 -16.41 -9.88
C SER A 286 11.84 -16.85 -8.56
N GLU A 287 12.92 -16.19 -8.12
CA GLU A 287 13.60 -16.48 -6.85
C GLU A 287 12.94 -15.73 -5.68
N ILE A 288 12.11 -14.73 -5.96
CA ILE A 288 11.40 -13.94 -4.96
C ILE A 288 10.05 -14.60 -4.65
N LYS A 289 9.90 -15.02 -3.40
CA LYS A 289 8.70 -15.70 -2.89
C LYS A 289 7.81 -14.73 -2.13
N GLU A 290 6.52 -15.01 -2.08
CA GLU A 290 5.56 -14.29 -1.24
C GLU A 290 5.41 -15.04 0.09
N VAL A 291 5.42 -14.33 1.22
CA VAL A 291 5.09 -14.93 2.52
C VAL A 291 3.62 -15.33 2.50
N GLN A 292 3.30 -16.57 2.85
CA GLN A 292 1.95 -17.12 2.78
C GLN A 292 1.02 -16.45 3.81
N PRO A 293 -0.29 -16.36 3.53
CA PRO A 293 -1.27 -15.90 4.52
C PRO A 293 -1.18 -16.74 5.79
N GLY A 294 -1.24 -16.09 6.96
CA GLY A 294 -1.18 -16.76 8.27
C GLY A 294 0.18 -17.39 8.63
N HIS A 295 1.20 -17.16 7.79
CA HIS A 295 2.55 -17.65 8.00
C HIS A 295 3.50 -16.53 8.41
N ALA A 296 4.57 -16.94 9.10
CA ALA A 296 5.69 -16.08 9.41
C ALA A 296 6.98 -16.66 8.84
N LEU A 297 7.75 -15.83 8.13
CA LEU A 297 9.15 -16.11 7.84
C LEU A 297 9.94 -15.83 9.12
N ILE A 298 10.48 -16.86 9.76
CA ILE A 298 11.28 -16.74 10.97
C ILE A 298 12.73 -17.03 10.62
N VAL A 299 13.63 -16.17 11.09
CA VAL A 299 15.09 -16.30 10.92
C VAL A 299 15.72 -16.32 12.30
N ASP A 300 16.47 -17.36 12.62
CA ASP A 300 17.11 -17.51 13.93
C ASP A 300 18.41 -16.69 14.06
N LYS A 301 19.05 -16.77 15.23
CA LYS A 301 20.32 -16.06 15.47
C LYS A 301 21.47 -16.58 14.59
N TYR A 302 21.41 -17.82 14.14
CA TYR A 302 22.41 -18.44 13.26
C TYR A 302 22.21 -18.08 11.78
N GLY A 303 21.07 -17.47 11.44
CA GLY A 303 20.72 -17.10 10.07
C GLY A 303 20.03 -18.22 9.30
N GLU A 304 19.59 -19.30 9.98
CA GLU A 304 18.69 -20.29 9.40
C GLU A 304 17.28 -19.73 9.35
N TYR A 305 16.57 -20.02 8.27
CA TYR A 305 15.24 -19.45 8.03
C TYR A 305 14.24 -20.53 7.66
N GLY A 306 12.99 -20.29 8.05
CA GLY A 306 11.86 -21.14 7.69
C GLY A 306 10.55 -20.35 7.68
N GLU A 307 9.59 -20.86 6.94
CA GLU A 307 8.24 -20.32 6.88
C GLU A 307 7.30 -21.22 7.66
N TYR A 308 6.65 -20.66 8.68
CA TYR A 308 5.86 -21.42 9.65
C TYR A 308 4.46 -20.84 9.80
N GLU A 309 3.44 -21.69 9.77
CA GLU A 309 2.07 -21.31 10.09
C GLU A 309 1.98 -20.94 11.57
N PHE A 310 1.58 -19.71 11.88
CA PHE A 310 1.33 -19.27 13.26
C PHE A 310 -0.17 -19.04 13.53
N ILE A 311 -0.96 -18.87 12.48
CA ILE A 311 -2.42 -18.75 12.56
C ILE A 311 -3.04 -19.39 11.32
N GLN A 312 -4.21 -20.01 11.48
CA GLN A 312 -4.89 -20.69 10.38
C GLN A 312 -5.21 -19.68 9.25
N PRO A 313 -4.79 -19.95 7.99
CA PRO A 313 -5.14 -19.12 6.86
C PRO A 313 -6.65 -19.11 6.62
N VAL A 314 -7.18 -17.98 6.16
CA VAL A 314 -8.57 -17.85 5.69
C VAL A 314 -8.60 -17.68 4.17
N GLU A 315 -9.77 -17.44 3.59
CA GLU A 315 -9.88 -17.14 2.16
C GLU A 315 -8.96 -15.96 1.79
N LYS A 316 -8.06 -16.17 0.82
CA LYS A 316 -7.12 -15.14 0.36
C LYS A 316 -7.90 -14.02 -0.31
N ARG A 317 -7.84 -12.83 0.27
CA ARG A 317 -8.49 -11.60 -0.19
C ARG A 317 -7.46 -10.47 -0.27
N SER A 318 -6.36 -10.73 -0.96
CA SER A 318 -5.28 -9.76 -1.14
C SER A 318 -5.78 -8.48 -1.82
N CYS A 319 -5.31 -7.33 -1.36
CA CYS A 319 -5.80 -6.02 -1.81
C CYS A 319 -5.65 -5.83 -3.34
N SER A 320 -6.76 -5.58 -4.05
CA SER A 320 -6.71 -5.27 -5.48
C SER A 320 -6.12 -3.89 -5.81
N PHE A 321 -6.20 -2.92 -4.89
CA PHE A 321 -5.62 -1.58 -5.08
C PHE A 321 -4.09 -1.60 -5.15
N GLU A 322 -3.44 -2.63 -4.58
CA GLU A 322 -2.02 -2.87 -4.79
C GLU A 322 -1.70 -3.02 -6.28
N ARG A 323 -2.59 -3.71 -7.02
CA ARG A 323 -2.44 -3.96 -8.46
C ARG A 323 -2.91 -2.79 -9.31
N ILE A 324 -4.00 -2.13 -8.91
CA ILE A 324 -4.53 -0.97 -9.65
C ILE A 324 -3.58 0.23 -9.57
N TYR A 325 -3.06 0.54 -8.37
CA TYR A 325 -2.42 1.84 -8.14
C TYR A 325 -1.13 1.78 -7.30
N PHE A 326 -1.09 1.11 -6.15
CA PHE A 326 -0.03 1.34 -5.15
C PHE A 326 1.33 0.72 -5.48
N SER A 327 1.35 -0.53 -5.90
CA SER A 327 2.60 -1.21 -6.20
C SER A 327 3.18 -0.72 -7.53
N ARG A 328 4.48 -0.87 -7.72
CA ARG A 328 5.13 -0.41 -8.96
C ARG A 328 4.75 -1.29 -10.15
N ALA A 329 4.35 -0.64 -11.25
CA ALA A 329 4.14 -1.30 -12.54
C ALA A 329 5.41 -1.90 -13.17
N THR A 330 6.58 -1.73 -12.56
CA THR A 330 7.81 -2.42 -12.99
C THR A 330 7.83 -3.90 -12.59
N ASP A 331 6.93 -4.33 -11.69
CA ASP A 331 6.69 -5.75 -11.45
C ASP A 331 5.96 -6.35 -12.68
N PRO A 332 6.46 -7.46 -13.27
CA PRO A 332 5.86 -8.05 -14.46
C PRO A 332 4.40 -8.48 -14.30
N ASP A 333 4.02 -8.97 -13.12
CA ASP A 333 2.63 -9.38 -12.86
C ASP A 333 1.74 -8.13 -12.91
N ILE A 334 2.11 -7.09 -12.16
CA ILE A 334 1.37 -5.82 -12.07
C ILE A 334 1.28 -5.15 -13.44
N TYR A 335 2.38 -5.15 -14.19
CA TYR A 335 2.42 -4.56 -15.52
C TYR A 335 1.35 -5.17 -16.44
N ASN A 336 1.30 -6.50 -16.48
CA ASN A 336 0.34 -7.23 -17.31
C ASN A 336 -1.09 -7.11 -16.79
N GLU A 337 -1.28 -7.15 -15.46
CA GLU A 337 -2.59 -6.94 -14.81
C GLU A 337 -3.14 -5.55 -15.16
N ARG A 338 -2.33 -4.48 -15.08
CA ARG A 338 -2.74 -3.11 -15.46
C ARG A 338 -3.06 -2.99 -16.94
N LYS A 339 -2.28 -3.61 -17.82
CA LYS A 339 -2.62 -3.66 -19.25
C LYS A 339 -3.96 -4.36 -19.47
N MET A 340 -4.21 -5.47 -18.77
CA MET A 340 -5.49 -6.17 -18.87
C MET A 340 -6.66 -5.30 -18.38
N LEU A 341 -6.48 -4.54 -17.29
CA LEU A 341 -7.50 -3.58 -16.81
C LEU A 341 -7.88 -2.58 -17.90
N GLY A 342 -6.89 -1.98 -18.57
CA GLY A 342 -7.15 -1.06 -19.68
C GLY A 342 -7.83 -1.71 -20.88
N LYS A 343 -7.37 -2.92 -21.25
CA LYS A 343 -7.94 -3.69 -22.36
C LYS A 343 -9.41 -4.02 -22.16
N LEU A 344 -9.79 -4.40 -20.93
CA LEU A 344 -11.14 -4.81 -20.60
C LEU A 344 -12.16 -3.65 -20.58
N LEU A 345 -11.70 -2.40 -20.53
CA LEU A 345 -12.56 -1.21 -20.61
C LEU A 345 -13.05 -0.90 -22.04
N VAL A 346 -12.35 -1.42 -23.07
CA VAL A 346 -12.62 -1.06 -24.48
C VAL A 346 -14.08 -1.24 -24.90
N PRO A 347 -14.80 -2.33 -24.55
CA PRO A 347 -16.21 -2.46 -24.90
C PRO A 347 -17.09 -1.33 -24.36
N GLN A 348 -16.85 -0.91 -23.11
CA GLN A 348 -17.62 0.16 -22.45
C GLN A 348 -17.28 1.51 -23.09
N ILE A 349 -16.01 1.76 -23.39
CA ILE A 349 -15.56 2.97 -24.08
C ILE A 349 -16.18 3.07 -25.47
N LEU A 350 -16.14 1.99 -26.26
CA LEU A 350 -16.71 1.96 -27.61
C LEU A 350 -18.21 2.28 -27.61
N LYS A 351 -18.95 1.74 -26.63
CA LYS A 351 -20.37 2.08 -26.44
C LYS A 351 -20.56 3.56 -26.12
N GLU A 352 -19.72 4.13 -25.25
CA GLU A 352 -19.84 5.53 -24.80
C GLU A 352 -19.50 6.58 -25.89
N ILE A 353 -18.66 6.21 -26.86
CA ILE A 353 -18.33 7.04 -28.04
C ILE A 353 -19.21 6.73 -29.26
N ASP A 354 -20.26 5.92 -29.11
CA ASP A 354 -21.11 5.46 -30.22
C ASP A 354 -20.31 4.81 -31.37
N TYR A 355 -19.22 4.11 -31.02
CA TYR A 355 -18.25 3.51 -31.94
C TYR A 355 -17.52 4.51 -32.88
N ASP A 356 -17.59 5.82 -32.62
CA ASP A 356 -16.95 6.88 -33.43
C ASP A 356 -15.46 7.02 -33.11
N LEU A 357 -14.65 6.06 -33.57
CA LEU A 357 -13.19 6.11 -33.41
C LEU A 357 -12.54 7.21 -34.27
N GLU A 358 -13.14 7.59 -35.40
CA GLU A 358 -12.59 8.59 -36.33
C GLU A 358 -12.58 9.99 -35.70
N ASN A 359 -13.59 10.30 -34.88
CA ASN A 359 -13.70 11.54 -34.14
C ASN A 359 -13.43 11.37 -32.65
N THR A 360 -12.56 10.43 -32.26
CA THR A 360 -12.13 10.30 -30.86
C THR A 360 -10.61 10.44 -30.73
N VAL A 361 -10.18 11.11 -29.66
CA VAL A 361 -8.78 11.23 -29.23
C VAL A 361 -8.63 10.56 -27.86
N PHE A 362 -7.68 9.65 -27.74
CA PHE A 362 -7.41 8.88 -26.54
C PHE A 362 -6.16 9.42 -25.83
N SER A 363 -6.23 9.59 -24.51
CA SER A 363 -5.13 10.03 -23.64
C SER A 363 -5.25 9.37 -22.25
N TYR A 364 -4.33 9.70 -21.35
CA TYR A 364 -4.32 9.27 -19.96
C TYR A 364 -3.90 10.40 -19.01
N ILE A 365 -4.18 10.24 -17.71
CA ILE A 365 -3.69 11.10 -16.64
C ILE A 365 -2.38 10.50 -16.10
N PRO A 366 -1.24 11.21 -16.19
CA PRO A 366 0.05 10.70 -15.73
C PRO A 366 0.17 10.66 -14.19
N ASN A 367 0.92 9.72 -13.61
CA ASN A 367 1.78 8.72 -14.26
C ASN A 367 1.20 7.29 -14.20
N THR A 368 0.43 6.95 -13.17
CA THR A 368 0.07 5.54 -12.88
C THR A 368 -0.86 4.92 -13.92
N ALA A 369 -1.75 5.71 -14.53
CA ALA A 369 -2.70 5.24 -15.54
C ALA A 369 -2.04 4.86 -16.89
N GLU A 370 -0.76 5.20 -17.10
CA GLU A 370 -0.04 4.96 -18.36
C GLU A 370 -0.04 3.48 -18.77
N THR A 371 0.20 2.57 -17.83
CA THR A 371 0.23 1.12 -18.15
C THR A 371 -1.16 0.60 -18.55
N ALA A 372 -2.21 1.07 -17.88
CA ALA A 372 -3.59 0.75 -18.26
C ALA A 372 -3.93 1.36 -19.63
N PHE A 373 -3.48 2.57 -19.90
CA PHE A 373 -3.67 3.20 -21.20
C PHE A 373 -3.05 2.40 -22.34
N PHE A 374 -1.82 1.88 -22.19
CA PHE A 374 -1.23 0.99 -23.20
C PHE A 374 -2.06 -0.27 -23.44
N GLY A 375 -2.59 -0.87 -22.38
CA GLY A 375 -3.53 -1.99 -22.50
C GLY A 375 -4.85 -1.64 -23.21
N MET A 376 -5.37 -0.44 -22.97
CA MET A 376 -6.54 0.07 -23.70
C MET A 376 -6.25 0.24 -25.19
N VAL A 377 -5.09 0.80 -25.55
CA VAL A 377 -4.65 0.94 -26.94
C VAL A 377 -4.56 -0.44 -27.61
N GLU A 378 -3.96 -1.43 -26.96
CA GLU A 378 -3.93 -2.81 -27.47
C GLU A 378 -5.33 -3.39 -27.68
N GLY A 379 -6.26 -3.14 -26.76
CA GLY A 379 -7.65 -3.56 -26.92
C GLY A 379 -8.37 -2.87 -28.09
N LEU A 380 -8.08 -1.59 -28.33
CA LEU A 380 -8.60 -0.85 -29.50
C LEU A 380 -8.03 -1.41 -30.80
N GLU A 381 -6.74 -1.74 -30.84
CA GLU A 381 -6.11 -2.38 -31.99
C GLU A 381 -6.68 -3.76 -32.28
N GLU A 382 -6.94 -4.58 -31.25
CA GLU A 382 -7.61 -5.87 -31.42
C GLU A 382 -9.04 -5.72 -31.95
N TYR A 383 -9.79 -4.72 -31.48
CA TYR A 383 -11.10 -4.40 -32.03
C TYR A 383 -10.98 -4.04 -33.53
N LEU A 384 -10.06 -3.16 -33.90
CA LEU A 384 -9.84 -2.78 -35.30
C LEU A 384 -9.40 -3.96 -36.16
N TYR A 385 -8.52 -4.83 -35.64
CA TYR A 385 -8.12 -6.04 -36.33
C TYR A 385 -9.34 -6.93 -36.67
N LYS A 386 -10.26 -7.13 -35.71
CA LYS A 386 -11.49 -7.89 -35.95
C LYS A 386 -12.39 -7.23 -37.01
N GLN A 387 -12.53 -5.91 -36.97
CA GLN A 387 -13.32 -5.16 -37.97
C GLN A 387 -12.69 -5.25 -39.37
N ARG A 388 -11.37 -5.08 -39.48
CA ARG A 388 -10.63 -5.24 -40.75
C ARG A 388 -10.79 -6.64 -41.31
N LYS A 389 -10.60 -7.67 -40.48
CA LYS A 389 -10.78 -9.07 -40.88
C LYS A 389 -12.20 -9.32 -41.40
N LYS A 390 -13.22 -8.80 -40.70
CA LYS A 390 -14.62 -8.90 -41.12
C LYS A 390 -14.85 -8.22 -42.47
N ALA A 391 -14.40 -6.98 -42.65
CA ALA A 391 -14.55 -6.23 -43.90
C ALA A 391 -13.88 -6.95 -45.08
N ILE A 392 -12.66 -7.47 -44.90
CA ILE A 392 -11.96 -8.24 -45.93
C ILE A 392 -12.72 -9.51 -46.31
N MET A 393 -13.27 -10.23 -45.32
CA MET A 393 -14.04 -11.45 -45.55
C MET A 393 -15.41 -11.19 -46.22
N GLU A 394 -16.04 -10.05 -45.94
CA GLU A 394 -17.33 -9.65 -46.54
C GLU A 394 -17.15 -9.12 -47.98
N GLY A 395 -15.92 -8.86 -48.41
CA GLY A 395 -15.57 -8.39 -49.74
C GLY A 395 -15.50 -6.87 -49.82
N ILE A 396 -14.29 -6.34 -50.01
CA ILE A 396 -14.08 -4.91 -50.29
C ILE A 396 -13.99 -4.74 -51.81
N LEU A 397 -14.85 -3.89 -52.36
CA LEU A 397 -15.04 -3.76 -53.81
C LEU A 397 -14.05 -2.77 -54.46
N PHE A 398 -13.45 -1.86 -53.67
CA PHE A 398 -12.58 -0.79 -54.17
C PHE A 398 -11.29 -0.66 -53.37
N GLU A 399 -10.16 -0.42 -54.06
CA GLU A 399 -8.83 -0.24 -53.46
C GLU A 399 -8.78 0.91 -52.45
N GLN A 400 -9.48 2.01 -52.72
CA GLN A 400 -9.54 3.17 -51.81
C GLN A 400 -10.21 2.86 -50.47
N GLU A 401 -11.23 1.98 -50.47
CA GLU A 401 -11.88 1.54 -49.24
C GLU A 401 -10.97 0.59 -48.46
N LEU A 402 -10.22 -0.27 -49.18
CA LEU A 402 -9.22 -1.15 -48.58
C LEU A 402 -8.13 -0.32 -47.90
N ASP A 403 -7.58 0.70 -48.58
CA ASP A 403 -6.58 1.59 -48.02
C ASP A 403 -7.09 2.32 -46.78
N ARG A 404 -8.33 2.82 -46.80
CA ARG A 404 -8.94 3.47 -45.62
C ARG A 404 -9.04 2.50 -44.43
N VAL A 405 -9.51 1.28 -44.66
CA VAL A 405 -9.69 0.25 -43.63
C VAL A 405 -8.34 -0.21 -43.04
N LEU A 406 -7.32 -0.36 -43.88
CA LEU A 406 -5.98 -0.81 -43.45
C LEU A 406 -5.18 0.30 -42.76
N SER A 407 -5.30 1.55 -43.22
CA SER A 407 -4.54 2.69 -42.70
C SER A 407 -5.14 3.31 -41.44
N PHE A 408 -6.44 3.15 -41.18
CA PHE A 408 -7.10 3.77 -40.03
C PHE A 408 -6.43 3.43 -38.71
N ARG A 409 -6.05 4.43 -37.92
CA ARG A 409 -5.53 4.28 -36.55
C ARG A 409 -6.31 5.19 -35.60
N PRO A 410 -6.61 4.73 -34.37
CA PRO A 410 -7.13 5.61 -33.33
C PRO A 410 -6.12 6.73 -33.06
N ARG A 411 -6.60 7.96 -32.87
CA ARG A 411 -5.72 9.07 -32.49
C ARG A 411 -5.38 8.95 -31.00
N VAL A 412 -4.11 8.73 -30.73
CA VAL A 412 -3.56 8.58 -29.39
C VAL A 412 -2.61 9.74 -29.15
N GLU A 413 -2.93 10.58 -28.17
CA GLU A 413 -2.21 11.81 -27.90
C GLU A 413 -1.90 11.95 -26.42
N LYS A 414 -0.83 12.67 -26.10
CA LYS A 414 -0.51 13.05 -24.71
C LYS A 414 -1.20 14.37 -24.37
N LEU A 415 -2.46 14.32 -23.97
CA LEU A 415 -3.24 15.52 -23.66
C LEU A 415 -3.03 16.05 -22.24
N VAL A 416 -2.59 15.21 -21.32
CA VAL A 416 -2.39 15.60 -19.92
C VAL A 416 -0.91 15.42 -19.58
N SER A 417 -0.26 16.52 -19.21
CA SER A 417 1.11 16.53 -18.69
C SER A 417 1.10 17.06 -17.27
N LYS A 418 1.86 16.45 -16.38
CA LYS A 418 1.98 16.87 -14.99
C LYS A 418 3.29 17.64 -14.81
N ASP A 419 3.18 18.93 -14.47
CA ASP A 419 4.35 19.73 -14.11
C ASP A 419 4.62 19.62 -12.61
N VAL A 420 5.76 19.03 -12.25
CA VAL A 420 6.10 18.62 -10.88
C VAL A 420 6.66 19.80 -10.05
N LYS A 421 6.81 21.00 -10.64
CA LYS A 421 7.66 22.07 -10.08
C LYS A 421 6.97 23.31 -9.51
N LEU A 422 5.65 23.32 -9.32
CA LEU A 422 5.00 24.43 -8.60
C LEU A 422 4.91 24.13 -7.09
N ARG A 423 5.97 24.47 -6.34
CA ARG A 423 5.86 24.63 -4.87
C ARG A 423 5.33 26.03 -4.59
N THR A 424 4.15 26.13 -3.98
CA THR A 424 3.56 27.40 -3.56
C THR A 424 4.48 28.08 -2.54
N PHE A 425 5.17 29.15 -2.94
CA PHE A 425 5.80 30.08 -2.01
C PHE A 425 4.68 30.93 -1.41
N ILE A 426 4.42 30.76 -0.10
CA ILE A 426 3.56 31.57 0.77
C ILE A 426 2.56 32.49 0.01
N THR A 427 1.35 32.00 -0.23
CA THR A 427 0.24 32.76 -0.81
C THR A 427 -1.05 32.43 -0.05
N ASP A 428 -1.96 33.42 0.03
CA ASP A 428 -3.30 33.31 0.63
C ASP A 428 -4.09 32.08 0.10
N ASP A 429 -4.97 31.51 0.92
CA ASP A 429 -5.71 30.27 0.59
C ASP A 429 -6.51 30.35 -0.72
N SER A 430 -6.93 31.55 -1.14
CA SER A 430 -7.65 31.76 -2.41
C SER A 430 -6.76 31.67 -3.65
N GLN A 431 -5.47 32.00 -3.56
CA GLN A 431 -4.51 31.88 -4.68
C GLN A 431 -3.92 30.46 -4.79
N ARG A 432 -4.05 29.67 -3.72
CA ARG A 432 -3.55 28.30 -3.67
C ARG A 432 -4.33 27.36 -4.60
N ASP A 433 -5.65 27.50 -4.63
CA ASP A 433 -6.52 26.71 -5.53
C ASP A 433 -6.24 27.01 -7.01
N ASP A 434 -5.90 28.27 -7.34
CA ASP A 434 -5.54 28.70 -8.70
C ASP A 434 -4.20 28.10 -9.13
N MET A 435 -3.16 28.15 -8.28
CA MET A 435 -1.87 27.50 -8.56
C MET A 435 -1.96 25.97 -8.65
N VAL A 436 -2.83 25.34 -7.86
CA VAL A 436 -3.09 23.88 -7.92
C VAL A 436 -3.78 23.49 -9.24
N SER A 437 -4.58 24.39 -9.82
CA SER A 437 -5.21 24.17 -11.13
C SER A 437 -4.19 24.10 -12.28
N HIS A 438 -3.01 24.71 -12.10
CA HIS A 438 -1.89 24.76 -13.07
C HIS A 438 -0.85 23.65 -12.90
N VAL A 439 -1.08 22.65 -12.04
CA VAL A 439 -0.20 21.47 -11.93
C VAL A 439 -0.26 20.59 -13.19
N TYR A 440 -1.37 20.69 -13.93
CA TYR A 440 -1.54 20.00 -15.19
C TYR A 440 -1.49 20.99 -16.34
N ASP A 441 -0.81 20.57 -17.39
CA ASP A 441 -0.75 21.26 -18.67
C ASP A 441 -1.26 20.34 -19.77
N THR A 442 -1.62 20.92 -20.92
CA THR A 442 -2.23 20.20 -22.03
C THR A 442 -1.53 20.45 -23.36
N THR A 443 -1.63 19.48 -24.25
CA THR A 443 -1.19 19.64 -25.64
C THR A 443 -2.30 20.33 -26.41
N PHE A 444 -2.03 21.55 -26.89
CA PHE A 444 -2.99 22.36 -27.65
C PHE A 444 -3.05 21.96 -29.12
N GLU A 445 -4.12 22.39 -29.80
CA GLU A 445 -4.30 22.28 -31.27
C GLU A 445 -4.40 20.86 -31.87
N VAL A 446 -4.47 19.82 -31.02
CA VAL A 446 -4.68 18.43 -31.46
C VAL A 446 -6.15 18.00 -31.51
N ILE A 447 -7.05 18.79 -30.93
CA ILE A 447 -8.50 18.52 -30.86
C ILE A 447 -9.25 19.36 -31.90
N ARG A 448 -10.11 18.72 -32.71
CA ARG A 448 -11.03 19.39 -33.63
C ARG A 448 -12.25 19.87 -32.85
N LYS A 449 -12.36 21.19 -32.68
CA LYS A 449 -13.38 21.85 -31.86
C LYS A 449 -14.80 21.47 -32.27
N GLY A 450 -15.63 21.12 -31.29
CA GLY A 450 -17.04 20.74 -31.46
C GLY A 450 -17.27 19.41 -32.18
N LYS A 451 -16.20 18.71 -32.61
CA LYS A 451 -16.29 17.46 -33.36
C LYS A 451 -15.75 16.28 -32.56
N ASP A 452 -14.57 16.44 -31.97
CA ASP A 452 -13.86 15.32 -31.35
C ASP A 452 -14.36 15.00 -29.93
N ASN A 453 -14.49 13.71 -29.64
CA ASN A 453 -14.57 13.19 -28.29
C ASN A 453 -13.16 13.04 -27.71
N VAL A 454 -13.01 13.28 -26.41
CA VAL A 454 -11.77 13.09 -25.68
C VAL A 454 -11.96 12.02 -24.62
N VAL A 455 -11.24 10.91 -24.74
CA VAL A 455 -11.27 9.79 -23.78
C VAL A 455 -9.97 9.83 -22.98
N VAL A 456 -10.07 9.97 -21.66
CA VAL A 456 -8.90 10.05 -20.77
C VAL A 456 -8.96 8.98 -19.69
N VAL A 457 -7.96 8.11 -19.66
CA VAL A 457 -7.84 7.06 -18.63
C VAL A 457 -7.20 7.62 -17.36
N ASP A 458 -7.82 7.34 -16.20
CA ASP A 458 -7.28 7.56 -14.87
C ASP A 458 -7.23 6.23 -14.11
N ASP A 459 -6.40 6.15 -13.07
CA ASP A 459 -6.31 4.94 -12.26
C ASP A 459 -7.61 4.69 -11.46
N SER A 460 -8.10 5.72 -10.78
CA SER A 460 -9.26 5.66 -9.90
C SER A 460 -9.88 7.03 -9.66
N ILE A 461 -11.14 7.07 -9.23
CA ILE A 461 -11.84 8.31 -8.88
C ILE A 461 -12.38 8.18 -7.45
N VAL A 462 -11.77 8.93 -6.51
CA VAL A 462 -12.12 8.87 -5.08
C VAL A 462 -13.09 9.99 -4.73
N ARG A 463 -12.61 11.25 -4.64
CA ARG A 463 -13.46 12.40 -4.31
C ARG A 463 -13.97 13.13 -5.55
N GLY A 464 -13.23 13.04 -6.66
CA GLY A 464 -13.58 13.66 -7.93
C GLY A 464 -13.22 15.15 -8.00
N THR A 465 -12.67 15.73 -6.92
CA THR A 465 -12.40 17.18 -6.85
C THR A 465 -11.32 17.60 -7.83
N THR A 466 -10.36 16.72 -8.12
CA THR A 466 -9.35 16.94 -9.17
C THR A 466 -9.95 17.08 -10.55
N LEU A 467 -10.87 16.18 -10.87
CA LEU A 467 -11.52 16.13 -12.17
C LEU A 467 -12.31 17.42 -12.35
N GLU A 468 -13.14 17.74 -11.34
CA GLU A 468 -13.97 18.94 -11.27
C GLU A 468 -13.15 20.24 -11.36
N LYS A 469 -12.14 20.41 -10.50
CA LYS A 469 -11.43 21.69 -10.35
C LYS A 469 -10.35 21.92 -11.41
N SER A 470 -9.77 20.88 -12.02
CA SER A 470 -8.57 21.00 -12.85
C SER A 470 -8.70 20.29 -14.19
N ILE A 471 -8.85 18.96 -14.20
CA ILE A 471 -8.70 18.16 -15.43
C ILE A 471 -9.82 18.47 -16.44
N LEU A 472 -11.09 18.47 -16.00
CA LEU A 472 -12.21 18.70 -16.91
C LEU A 472 -12.20 20.13 -17.47
N LYS A 473 -11.92 21.14 -16.63
CA LYS A 473 -11.77 22.53 -17.07
C LYS A 473 -10.64 22.70 -18.08
N MET A 474 -9.51 22.02 -17.86
CA MET A 474 -8.38 22.05 -18.78
C MET A 474 -8.73 21.42 -20.13
N LEU A 475 -9.38 20.25 -20.13
CA LEU A 475 -9.77 19.56 -21.35
C LEU A 475 -10.88 20.31 -22.12
N ASP A 476 -11.83 20.95 -21.42
CA ASP A 476 -12.88 21.75 -22.05
C ASP A 476 -12.34 22.96 -22.82
N ARG A 477 -11.20 23.53 -22.41
CA ARG A 477 -10.51 24.61 -23.15
C ARG A 477 -10.08 24.19 -24.55
N LEU A 478 -9.90 22.88 -24.80
CA LEU A 478 -9.60 22.35 -26.13
C LEU A 478 -10.84 22.35 -27.06
N GLY A 479 -12.03 22.59 -26.50
CA GLY A 479 -13.32 22.61 -27.18
C GLY A 479 -13.81 21.26 -27.71
N PRO A 480 -13.66 20.13 -27.00
CA PRO A 480 -14.18 18.85 -27.47
C PRO A 480 -15.72 18.84 -27.50
N LYS A 481 -16.29 17.91 -28.26
CA LYS A 481 -17.74 17.62 -28.23
C LYS A 481 -18.13 16.98 -26.90
N LYS A 482 -17.34 15.99 -26.46
CA LYS A 482 -17.58 15.17 -25.27
C LYS A 482 -16.26 14.81 -24.60
N ILE A 483 -16.22 14.84 -23.27
CA ILE A 483 -15.11 14.40 -22.45
C ILE A 483 -15.54 13.14 -21.70
N ILE A 484 -14.79 12.06 -21.82
CA ILE A 484 -15.07 10.77 -21.20
C ILE A 484 -13.89 10.43 -20.30
N ILE A 485 -14.11 10.45 -18.98
CA ILE A 485 -13.11 10.00 -18.02
C ILE A 485 -13.31 8.50 -17.79
N VAL A 486 -12.24 7.72 -17.95
CA VAL A 486 -12.28 6.27 -17.80
C VAL A 486 -11.46 5.86 -16.60
N SER A 487 -12.10 5.33 -15.55
CA SER A 487 -11.43 4.81 -14.37
C SER A 487 -11.06 3.34 -14.56
N SER A 488 -9.76 3.02 -14.41
CA SER A 488 -9.28 1.64 -14.42
C SER A 488 -9.72 0.83 -13.19
N ALA A 489 -10.13 1.52 -12.12
CA ALA A 489 -10.79 0.96 -10.94
C ALA A 489 -12.32 0.99 -11.08
N PRO A 490 -13.03 0.04 -10.43
CA PRO A 490 -14.45 0.19 -10.12
C PRO A 490 -14.75 1.39 -9.21
N GLN A 491 -16.04 1.66 -9.04
CA GLN A 491 -16.53 2.77 -8.21
C GLN A 491 -16.18 2.52 -6.74
N ILE A 492 -15.41 3.43 -6.14
CA ILE A 492 -15.12 3.40 -4.70
C ILE A 492 -16.39 3.81 -3.95
N ARG A 493 -16.94 2.87 -3.17
CA ARG A 493 -18.22 2.98 -2.47
C ARG A 493 -18.06 2.92 -0.95
N PHE A 494 -17.08 2.17 -0.46
CA PHE A 494 -16.88 1.91 0.96
C PHE A 494 -15.47 2.31 1.42
N PRO A 495 -15.30 2.66 2.71
CA PRO A 495 -14.00 3.01 3.26
C PRO A 495 -13.02 1.84 3.30
N ASP A 496 -11.74 2.15 3.38
CA ASP A 496 -10.71 1.18 3.73
C ASP A 496 -10.36 1.27 5.23
N CYS A 497 -10.12 0.11 5.83
CA CYS A 497 -9.75 -0.04 7.23
C CYS A 497 -8.51 -0.92 7.43
N TYR A 498 -7.76 -1.18 6.37
CA TYR A 498 -6.59 -2.05 6.42
C TYR A 498 -5.28 -1.30 6.22
N GLY A 499 -5.33 0.00 5.93
CA GLY A 499 -4.15 0.89 5.93
C GLY A 499 -4.03 1.78 4.70
N ILE A 500 -5.13 1.96 3.95
CA ILE A 500 -5.29 3.00 2.93
C ILE A 500 -6.09 4.16 3.54
N ASP A 501 -5.68 5.41 3.29
CA ASP A 501 -6.40 6.59 3.79
C ASP A 501 -7.68 6.88 3.00
N MET A 502 -8.67 6.00 3.13
CA MET A 502 -10.02 6.15 2.59
C MET A 502 -11.01 5.90 3.73
N SER A 503 -11.03 6.75 4.76
CA SER A 503 -11.77 6.44 5.99
C SER A 503 -13.13 7.16 6.14
N LYS A 504 -13.51 8.03 5.20
CA LYS A 504 -14.67 8.93 5.36
C LYS A 504 -15.64 8.87 4.18
N PHE A 505 -16.86 8.43 4.43
CA PHE A 505 -17.92 8.29 3.42
C PHE A 505 -18.18 9.56 2.61
N LYS A 506 -18.29 10.72 3.27
CA LYS A 506 -18.58 12.01 2.61
C LYS A 506 -17.57 12.40 1.53
N GLU A 507 -16.38 11.81 1.56
CA GLU A 507 -15.33 12.09 0.60
C GLU A 507 -15.48 11.26 -0.68
N PHE A 508 -16.24 10.16 -0.68
CA PHE A 508 -16.37 9.31 -1.86
C PHE A 508 -17.44 9.84 -2.81
N VAL A 509 -17.07 10.12 -4.06
CA VAL A 509 -18.01 10.57 -5.08
C VAL A 509 -19.07 9.49 -5.37
N GLY A 510 -18.71 8.20 -5.31
CA GLY A 510 -19.66 7.10 -5.47
C GLY A 510 -20.72 7.05 -4.37
N PHE A 511 -20.35 7.34 -3.13
CA PHE A 511 -21.30 7.42 -2.01
C PHE A 511 -22.19 8.66 -2.12
N ARG A 512 -21.62 9.83 -2.46
CA ARG A 512 -22.41 11.05 -2.72
C ARG A 512 -23.43 10.83 -3.85
N ALA A 513 -23.03 10.15 -4.92
CA ALA A 513 -23.92 9.79 -6.02
C ALA A 513 -25.10 8.92 -5.57
N ALA A 514 -24.85 7.90 -4.73
CA ALA A 514 -25.92 7.07 -4.18
C ALA A 514 -26.91 7.89 -3.33
N LEU A 515 -26.41 8.78 -2.46
CA LEU A 515 -27.26 9.64 -1.64
C LEU A 515 -28.12 10.59 -2.48
N ASP A 516 -27.55 11.21 -3.51
CA ASP A 516 -28.30 12.11 -4.38
C ASP A 516 -29.38 11.36 -5.17
N LEU A 517 -29.09 10.15 -5.66
CA LEU A 517 -30.07 9.33 -6.36
C LEU A 517 -31.19 8.84 -5.44
N LEU A 518 -30.90 8.49 -4.18
CA LEU A 518 -31.93 8.15 -3.19
C LEU A 518 -32.89 9.33 -2.98
N ARG A 519 -32.35 10.55 -2.89
CA ARG A 519 -33.15 11.77 -2.77
C ARG A 519 -33.98 12.06 -4.02
N GLU A 520 -33.38 11.93 -5.21
CA GLU A 520 -34.08 12.10 -6.48
C GLU A 520 -35.26 11.12 -6.64
N ARG A 521 -35.19 9.94 -6.00
CA ARG A 521 -36.24 8.92 -6.02
C ARG A 521 -37.20 8.95 -4.83
N ASN A 522 -37.03 9.88 -3.88
CA ASN A 522 -37.77 9.92 -2.61
C ASN A 522 -37.64 8.61 -1.80
N GLN A 523 -36.42 8.05 -1.74
CA GLN A 523 -36.07 6.82 -1.01
C GLN A 523 -35.14 7.10 0.18
N GLU A 524 -35.28 8.26 0.83
CA GLU A 524 -34.48 8.63 2.00
C GLU A 524 -34.75 7.76 3.23
N ASP A 525 -35.91 7.09 3.27
CA ASP A 525 -36.26 6.09 4.29
C ASP A 525 -35.24 4.95 4.37
N VAL A 526 -34.66 4.55 3.24
CA VAL A 526 -33.57 3.55 3.19
C VAL A 526 -32.36 4.01 3.99
N ILE A 527 -32.04 5.31 3.98
CA ILE A 527 -30.90 5.88 4.71
C ILE A 527 -31.15 5.76 6.22
N GLU A 528 -32.37 6.09 6.66
CA GLU A 528 -32.78 6.01 8.07
C GLU A 528 -32.82 4.56 8.57
N GLU A 529 -33.31 3.63 7.76
CA GLU A 529 -33.35 2.20 8.09
C GLU A 529 -31.93 1.64 8.26
N VAL A 530 -31.05 1.87 7.29
CA VAL A 530 -29.64 1.42 7.37
C VAL A 530 -28.95 2.01 8.59
N TYR A 531 -29.24 3.28 8.93
CA TYR A 531 -28.69 3.91 10.13
C TYR A 531 -29.16 3.21 11.40
N ALA A 532 -30.46 2.94 11.54
CA ALA A 532 -31.02 2.23 12.68
C ALA A 532 -30.45 0.81 12.82
N GLN A 533 -30.30 0.08 11.70
CA GLN A 533 -29.66 -1.24 11.68
C GLN A 533 -28.20 -1.19 12.13
N CYS A 534 -27.42 -0.22 11.64
CA CYS A 534 -26.03 -0.04 12.07
C CYS A 534 -25.92 0.25 13.57
N VAL A 535 -26.76 1.16 14.11
CA VAL A 535 -26.76 1.49 15.54
C VAL A 535 -27.10 0.26 16.39
N ALA A 536 -28.19 -0.45 16.07
CA ALA A 536 -28.60 -1.66 16.78
C ALA A 536 -27.53 -2.76 16.73
N ALA A 537 -26.86 -2.93 15.58
CA ALA A 537 -25.78 -3.90 15.43
C ALA A 537 -24.54 -3.51 16.26
N ILE A 538 -24.20 -2.23 16.37
CA ILE A 538 -23.08 -1.77 17.19
C ILE A 538 -23.38 -1.96 18.68
N GLU A 539 -24.56 -1.55 19.15
CA GLU A 539 -24.96 -1.66 20.55
C GLU A 539 -25.05 -3.12 21.03
N SER A 540 -25.51 -4.02 20.15
CA SER A 540 -25.59 -5.46 20.43
C SER A 540 -24.27 -6.21 20.21
N GLY A 541 -23.20 -5.54 19.78
CA GLY A 541 -21.90 -6.16 19.48
C GLY A 541 -21.89 -7.06 18.23
N ASN A 542 -22.90 -6.94 17.37
CA ASN A 542 -23.10 -7.75 16.17
C ASN A 542 -22.65 -7.06 14.87
N ALA A 543 -22.17 -5.81 14.92
CA ALA A 543 -21.75 -5.04 13.75
C ALA A 543 -20.64 -5.69 12.92
N ALA A 544 -19.93 -6.70 13.45
CA ALA A 544 -18.93 -7.47 12.72
C ALA A 544 -19.51 -8.53 11.77
N LYS A 545 -20.79 -8.89 11.92
CA LYS A 545 -21.43 -9.98 11.16
C LYS A 545 -21.76 -9.60 9.72
N GLU A 546 -22.19 -8.37 9.50
CA GLU A 546 -22.73 -7.93 8.22
C GLU A 546 -22.46 -6.45 7.99
N ASN A 547 -22.28 -6.07 6.72
CA ASN A 547 -22.19 -4.68 6.29
C ASN A 547 -23.56 -4.21 5.79
N TYR A 548 -24.31 -3.50 6.63
CA TYR A 548 -25.64 -2.99 6.32
C TYR A 548 -25.60 -1.84 5.30
N VAL A 549 -24.47 -1.15 5.18
CA VAL A 549 -24.29 0.00 4.30
C VAL A 549 -24.41 -0.37 2.81
N LYS A 550 -24.32 -1.67 2.47
CA LYS A 550 -24.54 -2.15 1.10
C LYS A 550 -25.91 -1.80 0.55
N ALA A 551 -26.94 -1.80 1.40
CA ALA A 551 -28.32 -1.51 1.01
C ALA A 551 -28.49 -0.12 0.37
N LEU A 552 -27.60 0.84 0.67
CA LEU A 552 -27.64 2.17 0.05
C LEU A 552 -27.32 2.16 -1.46
N PHE A 553 -26.66 1.11 -1.95
CA PHE A 553 -26.24 1.00 -3.35
C PHE A 553 -27.07 0.01 -4.15
N GLU A 554 -27.83 -0.87 -3.50
CA GLU A 554 -28.65 -1.91 -4.14
C GLU A 554 -29.74 -1.39 -5.10
N PRO A 555 -30.38 -0.22 -4.86
CA PRO A 555 -31.40 0.32 -5.76
C PRO A 555 -30.87 0.80 -7.13
N PHE A 556 -29.55 0.81 -7.34
CA PHE A 556 -28.91 1.46 -8.49
C PHE A 556 -28.04 0.50 -9.29
N THR A 557 -28.16 0.61 -10.61
CA THR A 557 -27.20 0.01 -11.53
C THR A 557 -25.87 0.75 -11.51
N HIS A 558 -24.80 0.08 -11.95
CA HIS A 558 -23.49 0.71 -12.10
C HIS A 558 -23.52 1.92 -13.07
N ASP A 559 -24.33 1.85 -14.12
CA ASP A 559 -24.45 2.92 -15.12
C ASP A 559 -25.15 4.16 -14.53
N GLU A 560 -26.21 3.99 -13.76
CA GLU A 560 -26.90 5.10 -13.07
C GLU A 560 -25.97 5.82 -12.09
N LEU A 561 -25.21 5.08 -11.28
CA LEU A 561 -24.21 5.67 -10.39
C LEU A 561 -23.12 6.41 -11.19
N SER A 562 -22.65 5.84 -12.30
CA SER A 562 -21.64 6.48 -13.14
C SER A 562 -22.12 7.79 -13.76
N GLN A 563 -23.38 7.83 -14.21
CA GLN A 563 -24.02 9.04 -14.71
C GLN A 563 -24.17 10.10 -13.61
N GLN A 564 -24.59 9.71 -12.41
CA GLN A 564 -24.68 10.66 -11.30
C GLN A 564 -23.30 11.18 -10.89
N VAL A 565 -22.27 10.33 -10.87
CA VAL A 565 -20.90 10.79 -10.64
C VAL A 565 -20.49 11.81 -11.71
N ALA A 566 -20.78 11.54 -13.00
CA ALA A 566 -20.51 12.48 -14.08
C ALA A 566 -21.20 13.83 -13.82
N ARG A 567 -22.46 13.84 -13.36
CA ARG A 567 -23.17 15.07 -12.97
C ARG A 567 -22.48 15.80 -11.82
N ILE A 568 -22.07 15.09 -10.76
CA ILE A 568 -21.42 15.68 -9.58
C ILE A 568 -20.07 16.32 -9.94
N VAL A 569 -19.26 15.67 -10.78
CA VAL A 569 -17.92 16.17 -11.10
C VAL A 569 -17.91 17.21 -12.21
N THR A 570 -19.04 17.48 -12.87
CA THR A 570 -19.14 18.43 -13.99
C THR A 570 -19.40 19.84 -13.47
N PRO A 571 -18.44 20.78 -13.60
CA PRO A 571 -18.68 22.19 -13.35
C PRO A 571 -19.79 22.76 -14.25
N SER A 572 -20.57 23.69 -13.72
CA SER A 572 -21.69 24.32 -14.44
C SER A 572 -21.28 25.20 -15.63
N ASP A 573 -20.00 25.58 -15.72
CA ASP A 573 -19.43 26.42 -16.77
C ASP A 573 -18.83 25.64 -17.95
N LEU A 574 -18.84 24.30 -17.92
CA LEU A 574 -18.32 23.49 -19.03
C LEU A 574 -19.24 23.50 -20.26
N LYS A 575 -18.62 23.47 -21.45
CA LYS A 575 -19.35 23.41 -22.73
C LYS A 575 -19.49 21.99 -23.26
N ALA A 576 -18.48 21.15 -23.08
CA ALA A 576 -18.49 19.77 -23.52
C ALA A 576 -19.40 18.90 -22.64
N GLN A 577 -20.03 17.90 -23.24
CA GLN A 577 -20.71 16.85 -22.47
C GLN A 577 -19.68 16.03 -21.69
N VAL A 578 -19.95 15.70 -20.43
CA VAL A 578 -19.06 14.85 -19.61
C VAL A 578 -19.69 13.48 -19.37
N ALA A 579 -18.90 12.43 -19.48
CA ALA A 579 -19.25 11.08 -19.06
C ALA A 579 -18.12 10.46 -18.22
N VAL A 580 -18.47 9.50 -17.37
CA VAL A 580 -17.52 8.73 -16.58
C VAL A 580 -17.78 7.25 -16.79
N VAL A 581 -16.76 6.51 -17.20
CA VAL A 581 -16.80 5.06 -17.39
C VAL A 581 -15.94 4.41 -16.30
N TYR A 582 -16.52 3.48 -15.55
CA TYR A 582 -15.81 2.72 -14.53
C TYR A 582 -15.51 1.30 -15.00
N GLN A 583 -14.40 0.75 -14.53
CA GLN A 583 -14.16 -0.68 -14.63
C GLN A 583 -15.21 -1.47 -13.82
N THR A 584 -15.57 -2.67 -14.28
CA THR A 584 -16.45 -3.56 -13.53
C THR A 584 -15.65 -4.40 -12.52
N VAL A 585 -16.30 -4.82 -11.42
CA VAL A 585 -15.67 -5.73 -10.45
C VAL A 585 -15.32 -7.08 -11.10
N GLU A 586 -16.16 -7.56 -12.02
CA GLU A 586 -15.89 -8.79 -12.77
C GLU A 586 -14.61 -8.67 -13.60
N ASN A 587 -14.46 -7.58 -14.36
CA ASN A 587 -13.25 -7.35 -15.16
C ASN A 587 -12.02 -7.12 -14.29
N LEU A 588 -12.17 -6.48 -13.12
CA LEU A 588 -11.10 -6.37 -12.13
C LEU A 588 -10.60 -7.77 -11.72
N HIS A 589 -11.50 -8.69 -11.37
CA HIS A 589 -11.13 -10.05 -10.99
C HIS A 589 -10.55 -10.87 -12.15
N ARG A 590 -11.01 -10.61 -13.39
CA ARG A 590 -10.43 -11.21 -14.59
C ARG A 590 -9.00 -10.70 -14.83
N ALA A 591 -8.74 -9.43 -14.56
CA ALA A 591 -7.41 -8.84 -14.73
C ALA A 591 -6.45 -9.22 -13.61
N CYS A 592 -6.92 -9.25 -12.36
CA CYS A 592 -6.13 -9.45 -11.14
C CYS A 592 -6.60 -10.69 -10.34
N PRO A 593 -6.54 -11.91 -10.90
CA PRO A 593 -7.18 -13.10 -10.32
C PRO A 593 -6.64 -13.51 -8.94
N ASN A 594 -5.39 -13.13 -8.63
CA ASN A 594 -4.74 -13.44 -7.35
C ASN A 594 -4.95 -12.36 -6.27
N HIS A 595 -5.70 -11.30 -6.59
CA HIS A 595 -5.95 -10.14 -5.72
C HIS A 595 -7.45 -9.80 -5.71
N SER A 596 -8.25 -10.72 -5.17
CA SER A 596 -9.71 -10.66 -5.11
C SER A 596 -10.27 -9.76 -3.99
N GLY A 597 -9.41 -9.05 -3.25
CA GLY A 597 -9.83 -8.10 -2.21
C GLY A 597 -10.46 -6.86 -2.85
N ASP A 598 -11.77 -6.69 -2.71
CA ASP A 598 -12.57 -5.68 -3.40
C ASP A 598 -13.54 -4.90 -2.48
N TRP A 599 -13.33 -4.94 -1.16
CA TRP A 599 -14.25 -4.44 -0.14
C TRP A 599 -14.64 -2.96 -0.30
N TYR A 600 -13.75 -2.12 -0.79
CA TYR A 600 -14.03 -0.71 -1.11
C TYR A 600 -14.99 -0.54 -2.30
N PHE A 601 -15.16 -1.56 -3.15
CA PHE A 601 -16.11 -1.58 -4.28
C PHE A 601 -17.38 -2.35 -3.94
N THR A 602 -17.28 -3.47 -3.23
CA THR A 602 -18.40 -4.41 -3.01
C THR A 602 -18.98 -4.38 -1.60
N GLY A 603 -18.23 -3.85 -0.64
CA GLY A 603 -18.56 -3.88 0.78
C GLY A 603 -18.30 -5.23 1.44
N ASN A 604 -17.65 -6.18 0.75
CA ASN A 604 -17.35 -7.52 1.26
C ASN A 604 -15.98 -7.53 1.96
N TYR A 605 -15.95 -7.19 3.25
CA TYR A 605 -14.70 -7.13 4.00
C TYR A 605 -14.12 -8.52 4.28
N PRO A 606 -12.78 -8.69 4.19
CA PRO A 606 -12.10 -9.95 4.47
C PRO A 606 -12.04 -10.29 5.96
N THR A 607 -12.30 -9.33 6.85
CA THR A 607 -12.29 -9.55 8.30
C THR A 607 -13.61 -9.09 8.95
N PRO A 608 -14.06 -9.75 10.03
CA PRO A 608 -15.22 -9.30 10.81
C PRO A 608 -15.09 -7.85 11.30
N GLY A 609 -13.89 -7.43 11.74
CA GLY A 609 -13.67 -6.05 12.16
C GLY A 609 -13.83 -5.03 11.04
N GLY A 610 -13.64 -5.42 9.77
CA GLY A 610 -13.95 -4.57 8.62
C GLY A 610 -15.42 -4.19 8.52
N ASN A 611 -16.33 -5.15 8.75
CA ASN A 611 -17.77 -4.91 8.80
C ASN A 611 -18.15 -3.96 9.96
N ASN A 612 -17.51 -4.15 11.13
CA ASN A 612 -17.73 -3.25 12.26
C ASN A 612 -17.32 -1.81 11.93
N VAL A 613 -16.16 -1.65 11.27
CA VAL A 613 -15.64 -0.34 10.88
C VAL A 613 -16.56 0.37 9.89
N VAL A 614 -17.04 -0.31 8.85
CA VAL A 614 -17.90 0.33 7.84
C VAL A 614 -19.24 0.78 8.41
N ASN A 615 -19.87 -0.04 9.26
CA ASN A 615 -21.11 0.32 9.94
C ASN A 615 -20.90 1.53 10.86
N LYS A 616 -19.84 1.52 11.67
CA LYS A 616 -19.50 2.65 12.55
C LYS A 616 -19.10 3.92 11.78
N ALA A 617 -18.46 3.77 10.62
CA ALA A 617 -18.14 4.90 9.74
C ALA A 617 -19.40 5.55 9.18
N PHE A 618 -20.43 4.76 8.88
CA PHE A 618 -21.72 5.27 8.42
C PHE A 618 -22.49 5.97 9.55
N VAL A 619 -22.51 5.40 10.76
CA VAL A 619 -23.07 6.06 11.95
C VAL A 619 -22.37 7.40 12.21
N ASN A 620 -21.03 7.43 12.18
CA ASN A 620 -20.27 8.67 12.33
C ASN A 620 -20.67 9.72 11.26
N PHE A 621 -20.89 9.29 10.02
CA PHE A 621 -21.34 10.17 8.95
C PHE A 621 -22.73 10.76 9.25
N MET A 622 -23.69 9.93 9.66
CA MET A 622 -25.06 10.37 9.98
C MET A 622 -25.09 11.32 11.19
N GLU A 623 -24.23 11.09 12.18
CA GLU A 623 -24.12 11.94 13.38
C GLU A 623 -23.22 13.18 13.18
N GLY A 624 -22.66 13.38 11.97
CA GLY A 624 -21.77 14.50 11.68
C GLY A 624 -20.40 14.43 12.38
N LYS A 625 -20.02 13.27 12.92
CA LYS A 625 -18.74 13.05 13.59
C LYS A 625 -17.62 12.91 12.55
N LEU A 626 -16.53 13.66 12.73
CA LEU A 626 -15.37 13.67 11.81
C LEU A 626 -14.28 12.65 12.18
N VAL A 627 -14.52 11.81 13.17
CA VAL A 627 -13.57 10.81 13.68
C VAL A 627 -13.56 9.55 12.81
N ARG A 628 -12.43 8.83 12.81
CA ARG A 628 -12.36 7.50 12.21
C ARG A 628 -13.18 6.50 13.02
N ALA A 629 -13.59 5.44 12.35
CA ALA A 629 -14.41 4.39 12.95
C ALA A 629 -13.60 3.31 13.70
N TYR A 630 -12.26 3.32 13.57
CA TYR A 630 -11.32 2.44 14.26
C TYR A 630 -10.22 3.25 14.94
#